data_AF-A0A8H7CYE1-F1
#
_entry.id   AF-A0A8H7CYE1-F1
#
_cell.length_a   1.000
_cell.length_b   1.000
_cell.length_c   1.000
_cell.angle_alpha   90.00
_cell.angle_beta   90.00
_cell.angle_gamma   90.00
#
_symmetry.space_group_name_H-M   'P 1'
#
loop_
_entity.id
_entity.type
_entity.pdbx_description
1 polymer ?
#
loop_
_entity_poly.entity_id
_entity_poly.type
_entity_poly.pdbx_seq_one_letter_code
_entity_poly.pdbx_strand_id
1 'polypeptide(L)'
;MGFGVDQVSTEWAVAVKRVSFSSICGPLDPADPPHLAQSSYRVPFRELRRETTWARIHLVPLLLAEGDRVAYQEGLRATAVEAEIMKDVKGWVPRQAVYNNPRYRSPEGL
;
A
#
# COMPACT_ATOMS: atom_id res chain seq x y z
N MET A 1 1.18 -12.27 38.80
CA MET A 1 2.07 -12.41 37.63
C MET A 1 1.21 -12.18 36.39
N GLY A 2 1.20 -10.96 35.86
CA GLY A 2 0.50 -10.60 34.63
C GLY A 2 1.44 -9.75 33.80
N PHE A 3 1.92 -10.32 32.69
CA PHE A 3 2.79 -9.63 31.74
C PHE A 3 1.92 -8.71 30.89
N GLY A 4 2.14 -7.40 30.98
CA GLY A 4 1.51 -6.40 30.14
C GLY A 4 2.12 -6.42 28.73
N VAL A 5 1.28 -6.63 27.72
CA VAL A 5 1.68 -6.63 26.30
C VAL A 5 1.34 -5.29 25.62
N ASP A 6 0.74 -4.34 26.34
CA ASP A 6 0.21 -3.10 25.74
C ASP A 6 1.24 -1.97 25.61
N GLN A 7 2.51 -2.22 25.92
CA GLN A 7 3.54 -1.17 25.94
C GLN A 7 4.50 -1.19 24.74
N VAL A 8 4.53 -2.25 23.93
CA VAL A 8 5.51 -2.37 22.82
C VAL A 8 5.02 -1.78 21.50
N SER A 9 3.72 -1.50 21.33
CA SER A 9 3.16 -1.08 20.03
C SER A 9 3.08 0.44 19.82
N THR A 10 3.21 1.27 20.86
CA THR A 10 3.06 2.73 20.73
C THR A 10 4.39 3.46 20.50
N GLU A 11 5.53 2.84 20.80
CA GLU A 11 6.85 3.48 20.57
C GLU A 11 7.26 3.48 19.08
N TRP A 12 6.95 2.41 18.32
CA TRP A 12 7.27 2.35 16.89
C TRP A 12 6.45 3.35 16.05
N ALA A 13 5.22 3.67 16.47
CA ALA A 13 4.36 4.64 15.80
C ALA A 13 4.86 6.09 15.94
N VAL A 14 5.71 6.37 16.94
CA VAL A 14 6.34 7.69 17.15
C VAL A 14 7.73 7.75 16.48
N ALA A 15 8.47 6.64 16.44
CA ALA A 15 9.81 6.60 15.82
C ALA A 15 9.79 6.87 14.31
N VAL A 16 8.80 6.37 13.56
CA VAL A 16 8.69 6.62 12.11
C VAL A 16 8.25 8.05 11.79
N LYS A 17 7.70 8.80 12.76
CA LYS A 17 7.29 10.20 12.60
C LYS A 17 8.43 11.21 12.78
N ARG A 18 9.65 10.76 13.07
CA ARG A 18 10.80 11.65 13.33
C ARG A 18 12.03 11.37 12.47
N VAL A 19 11.88 10.76 11.30
CA VAL A 19 12.84 11.01 10.21
C VAL A 19 12.46 12.36 9.63
N SER A 20 13.00 13.39 10.27
CA SER A 20 12.99 14.75 9.75
C SER A 20 13.51 14.72 8.31
N PHE A 21 12.67 15.17 7.38
CA PHE A 21 13.04 15.40 5.98
C PHE A 21 14.25 16.38 5.84
N SER A 22 14.69 17.01 6.93
CA SER A 22 15.89 17.84 7.00
C SER A 22 17.22 17.06 6.98
N SER A 23 17.21 15.73 7.01
CA SER A 23 18.47 14.95 7.07
C SER A 23 19.04 14.54 5.71
N ILE A 24 18.38 14.85 4.60
CA ILE A 24 18.93 14.63 3.24
C ILE A 24 19.63 15.89 2.72
N CYS A 25 19.30 17.08 3.24
CA CYS A 25 20.10 18.29 3.03
C CYS A 25 21.03 18.48 4.23
N GLY A 26 22.32 18.20 4.06
CA GLY A 26 23.33 18.64 5.02
C GLY A 26 23.28 20.17 5.22
N PRO A 27 23.85 20.69 6.32
CA PRO A 27 23.98 22.14 6.52
C PRO A 27 24.64 22.75 5.29
N LEU A 28 24.04 23.81 4.76
CA LEU A 28 24.62 24.57 3.66
C LEU A 28 25.96 25.14 4.17
N ASP A 29 27.08 24.71 3.60
CA ASP A 29 28.38 25.27 3.96
C ASP A 29 28.37 26.75 3.55
N PRO A 30 28.79 27.68 4.43
CA PRO A 30 28.77 29.12 4.13
C PRO A 30 29.74 29.52 3.00
N ALA A 31 30.49 28.56 2.45
CA ALA A 31 31.45 28.73 1.36
C ALA A 31 30.93 28.23 0.01
N ASP A 32 29.70 27.71 -0.08
CA ASP A 32 29.14 27.29 -1.36
C ASP A 32 28.91 28.51 -2.27
N PRO A 33 29.49 28.55 -3.48
CA PRO A 33 29.40 29.70 -4.36
C PRO A 33 27.95 29.90 -4.84
N PRO A 34 27.45 31.15 -4.93
CA PRO A 34 26.02 31.48 -5.11
C PRO A 34 25.41 31.03 -6.45
N HIS A 35 26.18 30.40 -7.32
CA HIS A 35 25.71 29.84 -8.59
C HIS A 35 25.15 28.41 -8.45
N LEU A 36 25.48 27.66 -7.39
CA LEU A 36 24.89 26.33 -7.14
C LEU A 36 23.53 26.38 -6.45
N ALA A 37 23.15 27.54 -5.89
CA ALA A 37 21.78 27.84 -5.49
C ALA A 37 20.83 28.01 -6.70
N GLN A 38 21.34 27.94 -7.93
CA GLN A 38 20.64 28.25 -9.17
C GLN A 38 20.73 27.08 -10.17
N SER A 39 20.24 25.89 -9.83
CA SER A 39 19.96 24.87 -10.87
C SER A 39 18.60 24.19 -10.74
N SER A 40 17.86 24.42 -9.66
CA SER A 40 16.53 23.85 -9.48
C SER A 40 15.48 24.74 -10.14
N TYR A 41 15.16 24.40 -11.38
CA TYR A 41 13.98 24.82 -12.12
C TYR A 41 12.80 25.17 -11.19
N ARG A 42 12.43 26.46 -11.10
CA ARG A 42 11.27 26.91 -10.33
C ARG A 42 9.99 26.65 -11.12
N VAL A 43 9.70 25.38 -11.42
CA VAL A 43 8.43 24.96 -12.03
C VAL A 43 7.34 25.22 -11.00
N PRO A 44 6.30 26.00 -11.34
CA PRO A 44 5.24 26.32 -10.41
C PRO A 44 4.60 25.03 -9.89
N PHE A 45 4.24 24.98 -8.62
CA PHE A 45 3.68 23.80 -7.95
C PHE A 45 2.48 23.17 -8.69
N ARG A 46 1.76 23.98 -9.48
CA ARG A 46 0.65 23.53 -10.33
C ARG A 46 1.13 22.59 -11.45
N GLU A 47 2.28 22.85 -12.04
CA GLU A 47 2.82 22.06 -13.15
C GLU A 47 3.46 20.77 -12.64
N LEU A 48 4.20 20.81 -11.52
CA LEU A 48 4.66 19.59 -10.83
C LEU A 48 3.49 18.68 -10.43
N ARG A 49 2.37 19.27 -9.96
CA ARG A 49 1.15 18.50 -9.68
C ARG A 49 0.54 17.91 -10.94
N ARG A 50 0.57 18.61 -12.06
CA ARG A 50 0.09 18.08 -13.34
C ARG A 50 0.95 16.90 -13.77
N GLU A 51 2.26 17.05 -13.81
CA GLU A 51 3.19 15.97 -14.18
C GLU A 51 3.01 14.73 -13.30
N THR A 52 2.93 14.91 -11.98
CA THR A 52 2.71 13.80 -11.05
C THR A 52 1.33 13.15 -11.21
N THR A 53 0.28 13.94 -11.47
CA THR A 53 -1.06 13.41 -11.76
C THR A 53 -1.08 12.66 -13.09
N TRP A 54 -0.46 13.19 -14.13
CA TRP A 54 -0.40 12.56 -15.46
C TRP A 54 0.39 11.25 -15.40
N ALA A 55 1.55 11.25 -14.74
CA ALA A 55 2.31 10.03 -14.51
C ALA A 55 1.47 8.96 -13.82
N ARG A 56 0.69 9.32 -12.79
CA ARG A 56 -0.22 8.39 -12.11
C ARG A 56 -1.34 7.89 -13.03
N ILE A 57 -2.02 8.76 -13.77
CA ILE A 57 -3.12 8.36 -14.66
C ILE A 57 -2.67 7.29 -15.65
N HIS A 58 -1.44 7.38 -16.16
CA HIS A 58 -0.90 6.41 -17.10
C HIS A 58 -0.38 5.13 -16.45
N LEU A 59 0.11 5.20 -15.22
CA LEU A 59 0.63 4.03 -14.50
C LEU A 59 -0.46 3.22 -13.78
N VAL A 60 -1.52 3.87 -13.29
CA VAL A 60 -2.60 3.23 -12.53
C VAL A 60 -3.24 2.04 -13.27
N PRO A 61 -3.53 2.09 -14.59
CA PRO A 61 -4.09 0.94 -15.30
C PRO A 61 -3.20 -0.31 -15.25
N LEU A 62 -1.88 -0.13 -15.32
CA LEU A 62 -0.93 -1.25 -15.21
C LEU A 62 -0.91 -1.82 -13.80
N LEU A 63 -0.84 -0.95 -12.78
CA LEU A 63 -0.82 -1.37 -11.38
C LEU A 63 -2.13 -2.08 -10.97
N LEU A 64 -3.27 -1.60 -11.47
CA LEU A 64 -4.57 -2.22 -11.24
C LEU A 64 -4.61 -3.63 -11.86
N ALA A 65 -4.16 -3.78 -13.11
CA ALA A 65 -4.14 -5.07 -13.78
C ALA A 65 -3.23 -6.09 -13.08
N GLU A 66 -2.07 -5.67 -12.55
CA GLU A 66 -1.21 -6.55 -11.76
C GLU A 66 -1.86 -6.94 -10.42
N GLY A 67 -2.48 -5.97 -9.73
CA GLY A 67 -3.24 -6.23 -8.51
C GLY A 67 -4.37 -7.24 -8.71
N ASP A 68 -5.16 -7.08 -9.78
CA ASP A 68 -6.27 -7.98 -10.12
C ASP A 68 -5.80 -9.42 -10.38
N ARG A 69 -4.64 -9.60 -11.03
CA ARG A 69 -4.05 -10.93 -11.26
C ARG A 69 -3.68 -11.62 -9.96
N VAL A 70 -3.04 -10.89 -9.03
CA VAL A 70 -2.65 -11.42 -7.72
C VAL A 70 -3.90 -11.79 -6.91
N ALA A 71 -4.90 -10.90 -6.86
CA ALA A 71 -6.14 -11.14 -6.15
C ALA A 71 -6.88 -12.38 -6.68
N TYR A 72 -6.90 -12.59 -8.01
CA TYR A 72 -7.49 -13.78 -8.61
C TYR A 72 -6.74 -15.06 -8.20
N GLN A 73 -5.40 -15.04 -8.28
CA GLN A 73 -4.58 -16.19 -7.88
C GLN A 73 -4.75 -16.53 -6.41
N GLU A 74 -4.80 -15.52 -5.54
CA GLU A 74 -5.01 -15.72 -4.10
C GLU A 74 -6.39 -16.30 -3.82
N GLY A 75 -7.42 -15.85 -4.53
CA GLY A 75 -8.76 -16.42 -4.46
C GLY A 75 -8.81 -17.91 -4.86
N LEU A 76 -8.04 -18.31 -5.87
CA LEU A 76 -7.92 -19.72 -6.27
C LEU A 76 -7.19 -20.55 -5.21
N ARG A 77 -6.10 -20.04 -4.65
CA ARG A 77 -5.34 -20.69 -3.57
C ARG A 77 -6.21 -20.90 -2.33
N ALA A 78 -6.93 -19.86 -1.91
CA ALA A 78 -7.85 -19.94 -0.78
C ALA A 78 -8.94 -21.00 -1.00
N THR A 79 -9.52 -21.09 -2.20
CA THR A 79 -10.50 -22.13 -2.55
C THR A 79 -9.90 -23.54 -2.52
N ALA A 80 -8.66 -23.71 -2.98
CA ALA A 80 -7.98 -25.01 -2.95
C ALA A 80 -7.70 -25.46 -1.51
N VAL A 81 -7.21 -24.53 -0.67
CA VAL A 81 -6.97 -24.78 0.76
C VAL A 81 -8.28 -25.06 1.50
N GLU A 82 -9.33 -24.29 1.24
CA GLU A 82 -10.67 -24.51 1.81
C GLU A 82 -11.20 -25.91 1.48
N ALA A 83 -11.09 -26.33 0.22
CA ALA A 83 -11.53 -27.65 -0.21
C ALA A 83 -10.74 -28.79 0.47
N GLU A 84 -9.44 -28.61 0.69
CA GLU A 84 -8.61 -29.60 1.37
C GLU A 84 -8.94 -29.72 2.87
N ILE A 85 -9.15 -28.59 3.53
CA ILE A 85 -9.47 -28.53 4.97
C ILE A 85 -10.90 -28.99 5.25
N MET A 86 -11.87 -28.59 4.43
CA MET A 86 -13.30 -28.81 4.69
C MET A 86 -13.87 -30.10 4.09
N LYS A 87 -13.00 -30.98 3.56
CA LYS A 87 -13.40 -32.27 2.95
C LYS A 87 -14.23 -33.17 3.88
N ASP A 88 -14.01 -33.06 5.19
CA ASP A 88 -14.65 -33.93 6.19
C ASP A 88 -16.03 -33.40 6.64
N VAL A 89 -16.40 -32.18 6.25
CA VAL A 89 -17.66 -31.52 6.66
C VAL A 89 -18.75 -31.78 5.62
N LYS A 90 -19.85 -32.40 6.05
CA LYS A 90 -20.98 -32.73 5.17
C LYS A 90 -21.72 -31.48 4.71
N GLY A 91 -21.94 -31.36 3.39
CA GLY A 91 -22.71 -30.26 2.80
C GLY A 91 -21.91 -28.98 2.59
N TRP A 92 -20.60 -28.98 2.89
CA TRP A 92 -19.73 -27.84 2.59
C TRP A 92 -19.41 -27.78 1.10
N VAL A 93 -19.63 -26.62 0.48
CA VAL A 93 -19.27 -26.37 -0.93
C VAL A 93 -18.17 -25.30 -0.94
N PRO A 94 -16.96 -25.62 -1.42
CA PRO A 94 -15.87 -24.64 -1.45
C PRO A 94 -16.23 -23.47 -2.37
N ARG A 95 -15.84 -22.25 -1.98
CA ARG A 95 -16.11 -21.00 -2.74
C ARG A 95 -17.61 -20.73 -2.98
N GLN A 96 -18.50 -21.22 -2.12
CA GLN A 96 -19.92 -20.86 -2.19
C GLN A 96 -20.12 -19.40 -1.76
N ALA A 97 -20.86 -18.63 -2.56
CA ALA A 97 -21.24 -17.27 -2.18
C ALA A 97 -22.23 -17.30 -1.01
N VAL A 98 -21.94 -16.53 0.04
CA VAL A 98 -22.82 -16.40 1.22
C VAL A 98 -24.16 -15.76 0.85
N TYR A 99 -24.15 -14.79 -0.08
CA TYR A 99 -25.32 -14.05 -0.51
C TYR A 99 -25.69 -14.37 -1.96
N ASN A 100 -26.99 -14.41 -2.25
CA ASN A 100 -27.54 -14.74 -3.57
C ASN A 100 -27.35 -13.66 -4.65
N ASN A 101 -26.65 -12.56 -4.35
CA ASN A 101 -26.43 -11.48 -5.31
C ASN A 101 -25.27 -11.85 -6.25
N PRO A 102 -25.46 -11.86 -7.59
CA PRO A 102 -24.41 -12.23 -8.53
C PRO A 102 -23.28 -11.20 -8.67
N ARG A 103 -23.35 -10.05 -7.99
CA ARG A 103 -22.29 -9.02 -8.03
C ARG A 103 -21.03 -9.49 -7.31
N TYR A 104 -19.88 -9.20 -7.91
CA TYR A 104 -18.58 -9.38 -7.27
C TYR A 104 -18.47 -8.54 -5.99
N ARG A 105 -17.91 -9.13 -4.94
CA ARG A 105 -17.55 -8.42 -3.71
C ARG A 105 -16.07 -8.62 -3.44
N SER A 106 -15.43 -7.54 -3.00
CA SER A 106 -14.11 -7.62 -2.40
C SER A 106 -14.16 -8.50 -1.14
N PRO A 107 -13.17 -9.36 -0.89
CA PRO A 107 -13.16 -10.26 0.26
C PRO A 107 -13.24 -9.54 1.62
N GLU A 108 -12.85 -8.27 1.67
CA GLU A 108 -12.80 -7.46 2.91
C GLU A 108 -14.12 -6.78 3.26
N GLY A 109 -15.10 -6.81 2.34
CA GLY A 109 -16.45 -6.27 2.54
C GLY A 109 -17.47 -7.30 3.06
N LEU A 110 -16.98 -8.37 3.69
CA LEU A 110 -17.75 -9.39 4.39
C LEU A 110 -17.79 -9.10 5.89
#